data_AF-A0A2J6R7Z7-F1
#
_entry.id   AF-A0A2J6R7Z7-F1
#
_cell.length_a   1.000
_cell.length_b   1.000
_cell.length_c   1.000
_cell.angle_alpha   90.00
_cell.angle_beta   90.00
_cell.angle_gamma   90.00
#
_symmetry.space_group_name_H-M   'P 1'
#
loop_
_entity.id
_entity.type
_entity.pdbx_description
1 polymer ?
#
loop_
_entity_poly.entity_id
_entity_poly.type
_entity_poly.pdbx_seq_one_letter_code
_entity_poly.pdbx_strand_id
1 'polypeptide(L)'
;MHFLSLITLSLVLQPIWCLVTLQTIRNLTALTDESKERIVESGTVVVDQLARVLGGQLVLGGGDEEEVEDTVAAALRMLCSDLLIELEKPLSASSPLPEKQCQIVKKEYHAFLASTVQFLHEVQERQMLWHWGPQSPVFDAVVWMQGLWASRQANNQERSFIEQQMSLYSATGCFGKSQEVLRRDVEVVEYMNDLIDTFN
;
A
#
# COMPACT_ATOMS: atom_id res chain seq x y z
N MET A 1 -59.56 5.22 7.69
CA MET A 1 -58.55 6.28 7.47
C MET A 1 -57.18 5.60 7.43
N HIS A 2 -56.61 5.51 6.23
CA HIS A 2 -55.25 5.06 5.95
C HIS A 2 -54.24 6.20 6.19
N PHE A 3 -52.94 5.87 6.11
CA PHE A 3 -51.72 6.72 6.21
C PHE A 3 -51.24 6.91 7.66
N LEU A 4 -50.00 6.68 8.08
CA LEU A 4 -48.62 6.56 7.54
C LEU A 4 -47.81 5.94 8.72
N SER A 5 -46.62 5.35 8.65
CA SER A 5 -45.65 5.03 7.63
C SER A 5 -44.57 4.27 8.39
N LEU A 6 -44.33 3.02 7.99
CA LEU A 6 -42.99 2.51 7.70
C LEU A 6 -41.83 3.35 8.27
N ILE A 7 -41.43 3.08 9.51
CA ILE A 7 -40.02 3.16 9.90
C ILE A 7 -39.55 1.72 10.02
N THR A 8 -39.63 1.01 8.89
CA THR A 8 -38.66 -0.05 8.63
C THR A 8 -37.32 0.65 8.64
N LEU A 9 -36.56 0.41 9.71
CA LEU A 9 -35.17 0.76 9.87
C LEU A 9 -34.42 0.19 8.67
N SER A 10 -34.43 0.95 7.57
CA SER A 10 -33.51 0.82 6.47
C SER A 10 -32.16 1.22 7.06
N LEU A 11 -31.54 0.27 7.77
CA LEU A 11 -30.10 0.10 7.75
C LEU A 11 -29.76 0.04 6.27
N VAL A 12 -29.46 1.22 5.74
CA VAL A 12 -28.90 1.41 4.43
C VAL A 12 -27.73 0.45 4.39
N LEU A 13 -27.92 -0.68 3.70
CA LEU A 13 -26.85 -1.36 3.01
C LEU A 13 -26.21 -0.24 2.20
N GLN A 14 -25.18 0.41 2.74
CA GLN A 14 -24.22 1.04 1.88
C GLN A 14 -23.64 -0.14 1.13
N PRO A 15 -23.94 -0.30 -0.18
CA PRO A 15 -23.21 -1.28 -0.92
C PRO A 15 -21.80 -0.71 -0.90
N ILE A 16 -20.89 -1.33 -0.16
CA ILE A 16 -19.49 -1.00 -0.32
C ILE A 16 -19.18 -1.58 -1.69
N TRP A 17 -19.37 -0.80 -2.74
CA TRP A 17 -19.11 -1.24 -4.09
C TRP A 17 -17.59 -1.39 -4.19
N CYS A 18 -17.15 -2.63 -4.31
CA CYS A 18 -15.74 -2.93 -4.47
C CYS A 18 -15.27 -2.60 -5.88
N LEU A 19 -14.32 -1.66 -6.00
CA LEU A 19 -13.68 -1.32 -7.27
C LEU A 19 -12.33 -1.98 -7.45
N VAL A 20 -11.62 -2.20 -6.36
CA VAL A 20 -10.40 -3.00 -6.35
C VAL A 20 -10.79 -4.42 -6.75
N THR A 21 -10.20 -4.93 -7.80
CA THR A 21 -10.43 -6.30 -8.28
C THR A 21 -9.28 -7.21 -7.89
N LEU A 22 -9.44 -8.53 -8.03
CA LEU A 22 -8.30 -9.45 -7.91
C LEU A 22 -7.18 -9.10 -8.91
N GLN A 23 -7.54 -8.60 -10.10
CA GLN A 23 -6.54 -8.13 -11.06
C GLN A 23 -5.83 -6.87 -10.58
N THR A 24 -6.54 -5.95 -9.94
CA THR A 24 -5.94 -4.79 -9.26
C THR A 24 -4.91 -5.25 -8.23
N ILE A 25 -5.27 -6.22 -7.38
CA ILE A 25 -4.36 -6.77 -6.37
C ILE A 25 -3.09 -7.37 -7.00
N ARG A 26 -3.23 -8.15 -8.09
CA ARG A 26 -2.07 -8.69 -8.82
C ARG A 26 -1.19 -7.59 -9.41
N ASN A 27 -1.79 -6.57 -10.03
CA ASN A 27 -1.06 -5.45 -10.62
C ASN A 27 -0.31 -4.66 -9.55
N LEU A 28 -0.98 -4.32 -8.44
CA LEU A 28 -0.35 -3.64 -7.30
C LEU A 28 0.78 -4.48 -6.70
N THR A 29 0.62 -5.81 -6.62
CA THR A 29 1.70 -6.71 -6.17
C THR A 29 2.93 -6.60 -7.09
N ALA A 30 2.73 -6.70 -8.40
CA ALA A 30 3.82 -6.61 -9.37
C ALA A 30 4.54 -5.25 -9.31
N LEU A 31 3.78 -4.16 -9.22
CA LEU A 31 4.33 -2.81 -9.09
C LEU A 31 5.10 -2.63 -7.78
N THR A 32 4.59 -3.21 -6.68
CA THR A 32 5.25 -3.17 -5.38
C THR A 32 6.60 -3.88 -5.43
N ASP A 33 6.64 -5.06 -6.07
CA ASP A 33 7.89 -5.81 -6.25
C ASP A 33 8.88 -5.06 -7.15
N GLU A 34 8.43 -4.46 -8.26
CA GLU A 34 9.29 -3.63 -9.13
C GLU A 34 9.84 -2.39 -8.39
N SER A 35 8.98 -1.73 -7.60
CA SER A 35 9.38 -0.55 -6.82
C SER A 35 10.40 -0.91 -5.74
N LYS A 36 10.23 -2.08 -5.11
CA LYS A 36 11.20 -2.64 -4.15
C LYS A 36 12.54 -2.92 -4.81
N GLU A 37 12.56 -3.58 -5.98
CA GLU A 37 13.79 -3.88 -6.71
C GLU A 37 14.60 -2.61 -7.02
N ARG A 38 13.94 -1.52 -7.43
CA ARG A 38 14.61 -0.23 -7.67
C ARG A 38 15.29 0.34 -6.42
N ILE A 39 14.64 0.24 -5.25
CA ILE A 39 15.22 0.68 -3.96
C ILE A 39 16.41 -0.22 -3.58
N VAL A 40 16.31 -1.52 -3.80
CA VAL A 40 17.38 -2.49 -3.53
C VAL A 40 18.61 -2.22 -4.39
N GLU A 41 18.42 -1.99 -5.69
CA GLU A 41 19.50 -1.70 -6.64
C GLU A 41 20.23 -0.40 -6.25
N SER A 42 19.49 0.66 -5.94
CA SER A 42 20.05 1.94 -5.48
C SER A 42 20.90 1.76 -4.20
N GLY A 43 20.39 1.02 -3.21
CA GLY A 43 21.11 0.82 -1.94
C GLY A 43 22.30 -0.15 -2.02
N THR A 44 22.28 -1.13 -2.93
CA THR A 44 23.41 -2.07 -3.11
C THR A 44 24.67 -1.35 -3.57
N VAL A 45 24.51 -0.34 -4.42
CA VAL A 45 25.61 0.54 -4.86
C VAL A 45 26.24 1.26 -3.67
N VAL A 46 25.43 1.74 -2.71
CA VAL A 46 25.89 2.44 -1.51
C VAL A 46 26.65 1.51 -0.56
N VAL A 47 26.14 0.31 -0.30
CA VAL A 47 26.77 -0.65 0.63
C VAL A 47 28.12 -1.15 0.11
N ASP A 48 28.22 -1.48 -1.17
CA ASP A 48 29.49 -1.88 -1.80
C ASP A 48 30.50 -0.71 -1.83
N GLN A 49 30.02 0.53 -1.99
CA GLN A 49 30.87 1.72 -1.88
C GLN A 49 31.34 1.98 -0.45
N LEU A 50 30.48 1.86 0.57
CA LEU A 50 30.86 2.03 1.98
C LEU A 50 31.91 0.98 2.40
N ALA A 51 31.73 -0.27 1.95
CA ALA A 51 32.70 -1.35 2.15
C ALA A 51 34.05 -1.07 1.45
N ARG A 52 34.03 -0.43 0.27
CA ARG A 52 35.24 -0.01 -0.46
C ARG A 52 35.92 1.22 0.13
N VAL A 53 35.16 2.19 0.66
CA VAL A 53 35.69 3.39 1.34
C VAL A 53 36.44 3.00 2.61
N LEU A 54 35.96 2.01 3.35
CA LEU A 54 36.66 1.42 4.50
C LEU A 54 37.93 0.61 4.10
N GLY A 55 38.14 0.36 2.80
CA GLY A 55 39.24 -0.46 2.24
C GLY A 55 40.38 0.28 1.52
N GLY A 56 40.27 1.59 1.28
CA GLY A 56 41.38 2.44 0.83
C GLY A 56 41.31 2.97 -0.62
N GLN A 57 41.43 4.31 -0.71
CA GLN A 57 41.76 5.17 -1.86
C GLN A 57 40.62 5.69 -2.77
N LEU A 58 40.59 7.03 -2.86
CA LEU A 58 39.61 7.95 -3.49
C LEU A 58 39.46 7.84 -5.03
N VAL A 59 38.24 8.02 -5.55
CA VAL A 59 37.73 9.23 -6.26
C VAL A 59 36.36 8.97 -6.93
N LEU A 60 35.36 9.75 -6.48
CA LEU A 60 34.12 10.30 -7.09
C LEU A 60 33.17 9.44 -7.93
N GLY A 61 31.99 9.21 -7.34
CA GLY A 61 30.76 8.75 -7.97
C GLY A 61 29.80 8.15 -6.93
N GLY A 62 29.62 8.86 -5.81
CA GLY A 62 28.68 8.43 -4.77
C GLY A 62 27.26 8.67 -5.28
N GLY A 63 26.38 7.68 -5.17
CA GLY A 63 24.95 7.97 -5.22
C GLY A 63 24.66 8.93 -4.07
N ASP A 64 24.28 10.15 -4.42
CA ASP A 64 24.07 11.21 -3.43
C ASP A 64 22.93 10.78 -2.48
N GLU A 65 22.98 11.20 -1.22
CA GLU A 65 21.87 10.97 -0.28
C GLU A 65 20.55 11.41 -0.91
N GLU A 66 20.60 12.52 -1.64
CA GLU A 66 19.52 13.09 -2.45
C GLU A 66 19.03 12.14 -3.55
N GLU A 67 19.93 11.42 -4.26
CA GLU A 67 19.55 10.48 -5.32
C GLU A 67 18.83 9.24 -4.75
N VAL A 68 19.29 8.74 -3.60
CA VAL A 68 18.65 7.61 -2.91
C VAL A 68 17.28 8.04 -2.36
N GLU A 69 17.21 9.21 -1.71
CA GLU A 69 15.97 9.77 -1.18
C GLU A 69 14.94 9.98 -2.30
N ASP A 70 15.34 10.55 -3.43
CA ASP A 70 14.50 10.73 -4.61
C ASP A 70 14.01 9.40 -5.19
N THR A 71 14.88 8.40 -5.26
CA THR A 71 14.52 7.05 -5.76
C THR A 71 13.46 6.41 -4.87
N VAL A 72 13.65 6.46 -3.55
CA VAL A 72 12.70 5.90 -2.57
C VAL A 72 11.38 6.66 -2.60
N ALA A 73 11.43 8.00 -2.63
CA ALA A 73 10.23 8.83 -2.70
C ALA A 73 9.46 8.61 -4.01
N ALA A 74 10.15 8.47 -5.15
CA ALA A 74 9.54 8.17 -6.43
C ALA A 74 8.85 6.81 -6.42
N ALA A 75 9.49 5.78 -5.86
CA ALA A 75 8.93 4.44 -5.71
C ALA A 75 7.63 4.46 -4.88
N LEU A 76 7.64 5.12 -3.72
CA LEU A 76 6.44 5.29 -2.88
C LEU A 76 5.33 6.06 -3.63
N ARG A 77 5.67 7.15 -4.31
CA ARG A 77 4.69 7.99 -5.02
C ARG A 77 4.06 7.27 -6.21
N MET A 78 4.81 6.43 -6.93
CA MET A 78 4.24 5.59 -7.99
C MET A 78 3.18 4.66 -7.43
N LEU A 79 3.49 3.95 -6.33
CA LEU A 79 2.54 3.05 -5.69
C LEU A 79 1.33 3.79 -5.14
N CYS A 80 1.52 4.95 -4.50
CA CYS A 80 0.42 5.79 -4.02
C CYS A 80 -0.47 6.28 -5.17
N SER A 81 0.12 6.66 -6.29
CA SER A 81 -0.63 7.15 -7.46
C SER A 81 -1.49 6.06 -8.06
N ASP A 82 -0.94 4.85 -8.23
CA ASP A 82 -1.70 3.70 -8.73
C ASP A 82 -2.82 3.31 -7.75
N LEU A 83 -2.52 3.32 -6.45
CA LEU A 83 -3.53 3.10 -5.42
C LEU A 83 -4.66 4.14 -5.49
N LEU A 84 -4.32 5.43 -5.60
CA LEU A 84 -5.29 6.50 -5.73
C LEU A 84 -6.16 6.34 -6.98
N ILE A 85 -5.55 6.02 -8.13
CA ILE A 85 -6.28 5.77 -9.38
C ILE A 85 -7.33 4.68 -9.19
N GLU A 86 -6.98 3.58 -8.51
CA GLU A 86 -7.91 2.49 -8.25
C GLU A 86 -9.03 2.89 -7.29
N LEU A 87 -8.74 3.72 -6.28
CA LEU A 87 -9.71 4.26 -5.34
C LEU A 87 -10.67 5.27 -5.97
N GLU A 88 -10.23 5.99 -7.01
CA GLU A 88 -11.02 7.03 -7.68
C GLU A 88 -11.88 6.53 -8.84
N LYS A 89 -11.82 5.24 -9.20
CA LYS A 89 -12.63 4.68 -10.28
C LYS A 89 -14.14 4.91 -10.03
N PRO A 90 -14.94 5.16 -11.08
CA PRO A 90 -16.39 5.29 -10.94
C PRO A 90 -17.06 3.92 -10.71
N LEU A 91 -18.12 3.91 -9.89
CA LEU A 91 -18.87 2.72 -9.44
C LEU A 91 -19.44 1.80 -10.53
N SER A 92 -19.53 2.29 -11.77
CA SER A 92 -20.15 1.59 -12.89
C SER A 92 -19.31 0.45 -13.48
N ALA A 93 -18.07 0.25 -13.01
CA ALA A 93 -17.13 -0.73 -13.55
C ALA A 93 -17.11 -2.03 -12.72
N SER A 94 -18.20 -2.80 -12.70
CA SER A 94 -18.20 -4.13 -12.06
C SER A 94 -17.60 -5.18 -13.01
N SER A 95 -16.51 -5.84 -12.60
CA SER A 95 -16.03 -7.06 -13.26
C SER A 95 -16.66 -8.30 -12.61
N PRO A 96 -17.03 -9.33 -13.39
CA PRO A 96 -17.54 -10.57 -12.82
C PRO A 96 -16.47 -11.26 -11.96
N LEU A 97 -16.87 -11.72 -10.78
CA LEU A 97 -16.00 -12.50 -9.89
C LEU A 97 -15.74 -13.88 -10.52
N PRO A 98 -14.48 -14.35 -10.60
CA PRO A 98 -14.19 -15.70 -11.07
C PRO A 98 -14.75 -16.77 -10.13
N GLU A 99 -15.02 -17.96 -10.67
CA GLU A 99 -15.46 -19.15 -9.91
C GLU A 99 -14.61 -19.38 -8.66
N LYS A 100 -15.23 -19.89 -7.58
CA LYS A 100 -14.70 -20.06 -6.21
C LYS A 100 -13.39 -20.86 -6.13
N GLN A 101 -12.27 -20.23 -6.49
CA GLN A 101 -10.92 -20.76 -6.30
C GLN A 101 -10.28 -20.12 -5.07
N CYS A 102 -10.84 -20.42 -3.89
CA CYS A 102 -10.44 -19.75 -2.65
C CYS A 102 -8.99 -19.94 -2.26
N GLN A 103 -8.34 -21.01 -2.71
CA GLN A 103 -6.90 -21.19 -2.51
C GLN A 103 -6.09 -20.11 -3.28
N ILE A 104 -6.49 -19.79 -4.50
CA ILE A 104 -5.83 -18.77 -5.31
C ILE A 104 -6.09 -17.39 -4.73
N VAL A 105 -7.34 -17.06 -4.42
CA VAL A 105 -7.72 -15.76 -3.84
C VAL A 105 -6.93 -15.46 -2.56
N LYS A 106 -6.85 -16.43 -1.64
CA LYS A 106 -6.08 -16.26 -0.40
C LYS A 106 -4.59 -16.14 -0.68
N LYS A 107 -4.04 -16.96 -1.57
CA LYS A 107 -2.64 -16.91 -1.95
C LYS A 107 -2.27 -15.52 -2.51
N GLU A 108 -3.09 -14.99 -3.40
CA GLU A 108 -2.87 -13.66 -4.00
C GLU A 108 -2.98 -12.54 -2.97
N TYR A 109 -3.96 -12.61 -2.07
CA TYR A 109 -4.07 -11.67 -0.96
C TYR A 109 -2.82 -11.66 -0.07
N HIS A 110 -2.36 -12.84 0.35
CA HIS A 110 -1.16 -12.94 1.20
C HIS A 110 0.12 -12.56 0.46
N ALA A 111 0.22 -12.86 -0.84
CA ALA A 111 1.35 -12.45 -1.66
C ALA A 111 1.42 -10.92 -1.78
N PHE A 112 0.28 -10.26 -1.99
CA PHE A 112 0.18 -8.81 -2.01
C PHE A 112 0.67 -8.20 -0.70
N LEU A 113 0.13 -8.63 0.44
CA LEU A 113 0.56 -8.12 1.75
C LEU A 113 2.04 -8.37 2.02
N ALA A 114 2.54 -9.55 1.68
CA ALA A 114 3.96 -9.87 1.85
C ALA A 114 4.86 -8.98 1.00
N SER A 115 4.47 -8.70 -0.26
CA SER A 115 5.17 -7.78 -1.14
C SER A 115 5.17 -6.36 -0.56
N THR A 116 4.02 -5.87 -0.07
CA THR A 116 3.91 -4.55 0.57
C THR A 116 4.81 -4.43 1.81
N VAL A 117 4.81 -5.43 2.70
CA VAL A 117 5.66 -5.40 3.90
C VAL A 117 7.14 -5.45 3.53
N GLN A 118 7.54 -6.26 2.55
CA GLN A 118 8.93 -6.29 2.09
C GLN A 118 9.37 -4.96 1.47
N PHE A 119 8.48 -4.31 0.71
CA PHE A 119 8.74 -2.99 0.16
C PHE A 119 8.92 -1.95 1.26
N LEU A 120 8.01 -1.89 2.25
CA LEU A 120 8.12 -0.99 3.39
C LEU A 120 9.36 -1.26 4.23
N HIS A 121 9.78 -2.52 4.35
CA HIS A 121 11.03 -2.89 5.00
C HIS A 121 12.26 -2.31 4.28
N GLU A 122 12.31 -2.35 2.96
CA GLU A 122 13.41 -1.70 2.22
C GLU A 122 13.43 -0.18 2.43
N VAL A 123 12.26 0.48 2.47
CA VAL A 123 12.14 1.90 2.82
C VAL A 123 12.69 2.15 4.23
N GLN A 124 12.29 1.33 5.20
CA GLN A 124 12.77 1.42 6.58
C GLN A 124 14.27 1.26 6.70
N GLU A 125 14.88 0.29 6.01
CA GLU A 125 16.33 0.10 6.02
C GLU A 125 17.07 1.34 5.52
N ARG A 126 16.53 2.03 4.50
CA ARG A 126 17.12 3.28 4.01
C ARG A 126 16.91 4.41 5.01
N GLN A 127 15.72 4.51 5.59
CA GLN A 127 15.44 5.49 6.63
C GLN A 127 16.36 5.33 7.84
N MET A 128 16.63 4.11 8.27
CA MET A 128 17.56 3.81 9.36
C MET A 128 19.03 4.09 9.00
N LEU A 129 19.39 4.05 7.71
CA LEU A 129 20.73 4.36 7.25
C LEU A 129 20.96 5.87 7.14
N TRP A 130 20.04 6.58 6.50
CA TRP A 130 20.18 7.98 6.13
C TRP A 130 19.57 8.96 7.15
N HIS A 131 18.67 8.49 8.01
CA HIS A 131 18.03 9.28 9.07
C HIS A 131 17.33 10.53 8.53
N TRP A 132 16.52 10.37 7.48
CA TRP A 132 15.79 11.49 6.90
C TRP A 132 14.77 12.05 7.91
N GLY A 133 14.58 13.37 7.88
CA GLY A 133 13.66 14.07 8.80
C GLY A 133 12.24 14.23 8.23
N PRO A 134 11.32 14.92 8.94
CA PRO A 134 9.93 15.09 8.52
C PRO A 134 9.75 15.99 7.28
N GLN A 135 10.82 16.65 6.83
CA GLN A 135 10.84 17.44 5.59
C GLN A 135 11.17 16.60 4.36
N SER A 136 11.47 15.31 4.56
CA SER A 136 11.83 14.39 3.51
C SER A 136 10.66 14.10 2.57
N PRO A 137 10.87 14.08 1.25
CA PRO A 137 9.86 13.58 0.32
C PRO A 137 9.49 12.11 0.57
N VAL A 138 10.34 11.33 1.25
CA VAL A 138 10.04 9.95 1.67
C VAL A 138 8.99 9.97 2.79
N PHE A 139 9.17 10.83 3.80
CA PHE A 139 8.19 11.02 4.88
C PHE A 139 6.79 11.32 4.32
N ASP A 140 6.70 12.35 3.46
CA ASP A 140 5.45 12.75 2.83
C ASP A 140 4.79 11.60 2.07
N ALA A 141 5.59 10.78 1.37
CA ALA A 141 5.08 9.68 0.58
C ALA A 141 4.60 8.50 1.44
N VAL A 142 5.27 8.18 2.57
CA VAL A 142 4.79 7.17 3.52
C VAL A 142 3.50 7.64 4.20
N VAL A 143 3.43 8.91 4.62
CA VAL A 143 2.20 9.50 5.18
C VAL A 143 1.05 9.44 4.17
N TRP A 144 1.32 9.73 2.90
CA TRP A 144 0.32 9.64 1.85
C TRP A 144 -0.15 8.19 1.63
N MET A 145 0.76 7.22 1.58
CA MET A 145 0.43 5.80 1.48
C MET A 145 -0.46 5.35 2.64
N GLN A 146 -0.10 5.72 3.87
CA GLN A 146 -0.88 5.45 5.07
C GLN A 146 -2.29 6.05 4.98
N GLY A 147 -2.38 7.30 4.52
CA GLY A 147 -3.65 8.01 4.32
C GLY A 147 -4.54 7.31 3.30
N LEU A 148 -4.03 6.92 2.14
CA LEU A 148 -4.78 6.16 1.13
C LEU A 148 -5.21 4.79 1.64
N TRP A 149 -4.37 4.16 2.46
CA TRP A 149 -4.66 2.84 3.01
C TRP A 149 -5.82 2.89 4.00
N ALA A 150 -5.74 3.79 4.99
CA ALA A 150 -6.58 3.78 6.18
C ALA A 150 -7.68 4.85 6.21
N SER A 151 -7.57 5.93 5.43
CA SER A 151 -8.47 7.09 5.52
C SER A 151 -9.35 7.25 4.28
N ARG A 152 -10.62 7.59 4.52
CA ARG A 152 -11.55 8.02 3.48
C ARG A 152 -11.21 9.42 2.95
N GLN A 153 -10.56 10.26 3.74
CA GLN A 153 -10.32 11.66 3.40
C GLN A 153 -9.17 11.86 2.39
N ALA A 154 -8.44 10.78 2.08
CA ALA A 154 -7.27 10.84 1.21
C ALA A 154 -7.60 10.83 -0.30
N ASN A 155 -8.88 10.73 -0.69
CA ASN A 155 -9.32 10.78 -2.09
C ASN A 155 -10.73 11.35 -2.26
N ASN A 156 -11.05 11.75 -3.49
CA ASN A 156 -12.31 12.40 -3.85
C ASN A 156 -13.54 11.48 -3.77
N GLN A 157 -13.34 10.17 -3.65
CA GLN A 157 -14.42 9.18 -3.59
C GLN A 157 -14.74 8.74 -2.16
N GLU A 158 -14.10 9.36 -1.15
CA GLU A 158 -14.28 9.10 0.28
C GLU A 158 -14.11 7.62 0.68
N ARG A 159 -13.05 6.96 0.19
CA ARG A 159 -12.80 5.52 0.41
C ARG A 159 -11.43 5.24 0.98
N SER A 160 -11.32 4.29 1.88
CA SER A 160 -10.01 3.71 2.23
C SER A 160 -9.75 2.44 1.43
N PHE A 161 -8.48 2.10 1.21
CA PHE A 161 -8.13 0.84 0.58
C PHE A 161 -8.55 -0.37 1.42
N ILE A 162 -8.50 -0.28 2.75
CA ILE A 162 -9.01 -1.32 3.66
C ILE A 162 -10.47 -1.63 3.36
N GLU A 163 -11.31 -0.60 3.19
CA GLU A 163 -12.74 -0.80 2.91
C GLU A 163 -12.97 -1.45 1.55
N GLN A 164 -12.16 -1.10 0.55
CA GLN A 164 -12.24 -1.73 -0.76
C GLN A 164 -11.82 -3.21 -0.68
N GLN A 165 -10.72 -3.54 0.01
CA GLN A 165 -10.30 -4.93 0.19
C GLN A 165 -11.33 -5.74 1.00
N MET A 166 -11.88 -5.16 2.07
CA MET A 166 -12.94 -5.80 2.86
C MET A 166 -14.15 -6.14 2.00
N SER A 167 -14.58 -5.23 1.12
CA SER A 167 -15.67 -5.52 0.20
C SER A 167 -15.31 -6.58 -0.84
N LEU A 168 -14.11 -6.49 -1.44
CA LEU A 168 -13.62 -7.45 -2.43
C LEU A 168 -13.71 -8.87 -1.89
N TYR A 169 -13.05 -9.09 -0.75
CA TYR A 169 -12.86 -10.43 -0.21
C TYR A 169 -14.11 -10.95 0.48
N SER A 170 -14.96 -10.07 1.03
CA SER A 170 -16.30 -10.43 1.47
C SER A 170 -17.12 -11.02 0.31
N ALA A 171 -17.09 -10.37 -0.86
CA ALA A 171 -17.82 -10.83 -2.04
C ALA A 171 -17.32 -12.19 -2.58
N THR A 172 -16.05 -12.53 -2.37
CA THR A 172 -15.52 -13.87 -2.73
C THR A 172 -16.03 -14.99 -1.82
N GLY A 173 -16.41 -14.67 -0.57
CA GLY A 173 -16.75 -15.64 0.47
C GLY A 173 -15.57 -16.52 0.95
N CYS A 174 -14.36 -16.31 0.44
CA CYS A 174 -13.22 -17.21 0.69
C CYS A 174 -12.64 -17.10 2.09
N PHE A 175 -12.81 -15.97 2.77
CA PHE A 175 -12.36 -15.73 4.14
C PHE A 175 -13.43 -16.06 5.20
N GLY A 176 -14.65 -16.46 4.77
CA GLY A 176 -15.72 -16.87 5.68
C GLY A 176 -16.10 -15.77 6.68
N LYS A 177 -16.17 -16.12 7.97
CA LYS A 177 -16.43 -15.17 9.08
C LYS A 177 -15.16 -14.54 9.66
N SER A 178 -13.99 -14.86 9.08
CA SER A 178 -12.71 -14.36 9.58
C SER A 178 -12.61 -12.84 9.37
N GLN A 179 -12.11 -12.13 10.38
CA GLN A 179 -11.70 -10.72 10.25
C GLN A 179 -10.24 -10.61 9.77
N GLU A 180 -9.70 -11.67 9.16
CA GLU A 180 -8.32 -11.72 8.72
C GLU A 180 -7.94 -10.59 7.78
N VAL A 181 -8.83 -10.24 6.84
CA VAL A 181 -8.56 -9.15 5.89
C VAL A 181 -8.31 -7.85 6.66
N LEU A 182 -9.29 -7.42 7.46
CA LEU A 182 -9.17 -6.22 8.29
C LEU A 182 -7.94 -6.27 9.22
N ARG A 183 -7.72 -7.39 9.92
CA ARG A 183 -6.62 -7.52 10.87
C ARG A 183 -5.26 -7.33 10.19
N ARG A 184 -5.04 -8.00 9.05
CA ARG A 184 -3.76 -7.91 8.34
C ARG A 184 -3.55 -6.54 7.72
N ASP A 185 -4.60 -5.92 7.24
CA ASP A 185 -4.54 -4.55 6.74
C ASP A 185 -4.20 -3.54 7.84
N VAL A 186 -4.75 -3.72 9.05
CA VAL A 186 -4.37 -2.92 10.23
C VAL A 186 -2.90 -3.13 10.60
N GLU A 187 -2.37 -4.37 10.53
CA GLU A 187 -0.94 -4.65 10.76
C GLU A 187 -0.03 -3.87 9.78
N VAL A 188 -0.43 -3.72 8.51
CA VAL A 188 0.32 -2.90 7.54
C VAL A 188 0.26 -1.41 7.89
N VAL A 189 -0.89 -0.92 8.36
CA VAL A 189 -1.04 0.47 8.81
C VAL A 189 -0.20 0.75 10.06
N GLU A 190 -0.19 -0.19 11.02
CA GLU A 190 0.67 -0.10 12.20
C GLU A 190 2.15 -0.03 11.80
N TYR A 191 2.59 -0.88 10.86
CA TYR A 191 3.93 -0.81 10.31
C TYR A 191 4.25 0.57 9.72
N MET A 192 3.35 1.13 8.91
CA MET A 192 3.55 2.46 8.31
C MET A 192 3.63 3.55 9.37
N ASN A 193 2.81 3.49 10.43
CA ASN A 193 2.87 4.44 11.53
C ASN A 193 4.21 4.34 12.28
N ASP A 194 4.66 3.12 12.58
CA ASP A 194 5.96 2.90 13.23
C ASP A 194 7.11 3.46 12.36
N LEU A 195 7.05 3.26 11.04
CA LEU A 195 8.01 3.83 10.09
C LEU A 195 7.95 5.36 10.08
N ILE A 196 6.77 5.97 10.02
CA ILE A 196 6.58 7.43 10.09
C ILE A 196 7.21 8.00 11.37
N ASP A 197 7.06 7.31 12.50
CA ASP A 197 7.62 7.76 13.77
C ASP A 197 9.15 7.82 13.77
N THR A 198 9.83 7.03 12.93
CA THR A 198 11.30 7.05 12.79
C THR A 198 11.87 8.28 12.09
N PHE A 199 11.02 9.15 11.53
CA PHE A 199 11.46 10.41 10.90
C PHE A 199 11.55 11.59 11.89
N ASN A 200 11.19 11.38 13.16
CA ASN A 200 11.19 12.43 14.20
C ASN A 200 12.52 12.57 14.95
#